data_AF-A0A926A2N6-F1
#
_entry.id   AF-A0A926A2N6-F1
#
_cell.length_a   1.000
_cell.length_b   1.000
_cell.length_c   1.000
_cell.angle_alpha   90.00
_cell.angle_beta   90.00
_cell.angle_gamma   90.00
#
_symmetry.space_group_name_H-M   'P 1'
#
loop_
_entity.id
_entity.type
_entity.pdbx_description
1 polymer ?
#
loop_
_entity_poly.entity_id
_entity_poly.type
_entity_poly.pdbx_seq_one_letter_code
_entity_poly.pdbx_strand_id
1 'polypeptide(L)' 'MASGKSIVLGYDRSPGATRALEIAIELAGSFDVPLVLVHGIAPPSAVGEEAGEARRAIDELA' A
#
# COMPACT_ATOMS: atom_id res chain seq x y z
N MET A 1 27.58 8.60 -7.48
CA MET A 1 26.49 8.26 -6.54
C MET A 1 25.22 8.82 -7.13
N ALA A 2 24.18 7.99 -7.31
CA ALA A 2 22.89 8.42 -7.82
C ALA A 2 22.46 9.70 -7.08
N SER A 3 21.98 10.69 -7.83
CA SER A 3 21.25 11.84 -7.28
C SER A 3 20.26 11.31 -6.24
N GLY A 4 20.05 11.98 -5.11
CA GLY A 4 19.14 11.51 -4.04
C GLY A 4 17.65 11.43 -4.42
N LYS A 5 17.34 11.17 -5.68
CA LYS A 5 16.03 11.06 -6.30
C LYS A 5 15.70 9.59 -6.51
N SER A 6 14.42 9.25 -6.37
CA SER A 6 13.89 7.92 -6.62
C SER A 6 12.57 8.03 -7.37
N ILE A 7 12.20 6.95 -8.05
CA ILE A 7 10.83 6.77 -8.56
C ILE A 7 10.08 5.95 -7.52
N VAL A 8 8.93 6.46 -7.07
CA VAL A 8 8.07 5.77 -6.09
C VAL A 8 6.80 5.32 -6.79
N LEU A 9 6.51 4.01 -6.72
CA LEU A 9 5.32 3.41 -7.31
C LEU A 9 4.41 2.83 -6.21
N GLY A 10 3.18 3.34 -6.14
CA GLY A 10 2.10 2.66 -5.43
C GLY A 10 1.68 1.40 -6.20
N TYR A 11 1.70 0.25 -5.55
CA TYR A 11 1.43 -1.04 -6.18
C TYR A 11 0.39 -1.83 -5.40
N ASP A 12 -0.84 -1.92 -5.92
CA ASP A 12 -1.97 -2.63 -5.31
C ASP A 12 -2.31 -3.96 -6.01
N ARG A 13 -1.52 -4.36 -7.02
CA ARG A 13 -1.74 -5.52 -7.90
C ARG A 13 -2.98 -5.43 -8.81
N SER A 14 -3.61 -4.25 -8.91
CA SER A 14 -4.62 -4.02 -9.95
C SER A 14 -3.99 -4.07 -11.35
N PRO A 15 -4.78 -4.32 -12.40
CA PRO A 15 -4.27 -4.28 -13.79
C PRO A 15 -3.59 -2.95 -14.14
N GLY A 16 -4.10 -1.83 -13.61
CA GLY A 16 -3.49 -0.51 -13.78
C GLY A 16 -2.12 -0.41 -13.12
N ALA A 17 -1.98 -0.91 -11.88
CA ALA A 17 -0.71 -0.92 -11.17
C ALA A 17 0.33 -1.85 -11.83
N THR A 18 -0.09 -2.98 -12.40
CA THR A 18 0.80 -3.85 -13.20
C THR A 18 1.35 -3.11 -14.41
N ARG A 19 0.52 -2.36 -15.14
CA ARG A 19 1.01 -1.57 -16.27
C ARG A 19 1.89 -0.40 -15.84
N ALA A 20 1.59 0.23 -14.71
CA ALA A 20 2.45 1.26 -14.13
C ALA A 20 3.82 0.73 -13.70
N LEU A 21 3.90 -0.53 -13.24
CA LEU A 21 5.16 -1.19 -12.88
C LEU A 21 6.10 -1.32 -14.06
N GLU A 22 5.60 -1.74 -15.23
CA GLU A 22 6.40 -1.85 -16.46
C GLU A 22 7.06 -0.51 -16.81
N ILE A 23 6.28 0.57 -16.78
CA ILE A 23 6.76 1.93 -17.06
C ILE A 23 7.76 2.40 -15.98
N ALA A 24 7.49 2.13 -14.71
CA ALA A 24 8.34 2.56 -13.61
C ALA A 24 9.73 1.89 -13.66
N ILE A 25 9.79 0.61 -14.05
CA ILE A 25 11.06 -0.11 -14.26
C ILE A 25 11.86 0.53 -15.39
N GLU A 26 11.23 0.81 -16.53
CA GLU A 26 11.88 1.43 -17.68
C GLU A 26 12.45 2.82 -17.33
N LEU A 27 11.65 3.65 -16.65
CA LEU A 27 12.08 5.00 -16.25
C LEU A 27 13.21 4.95 -15.21
N ALA A 28 13.12 4.07 -14.21
CA ALA A 28 14.14 3.96 -13.17
C ALA A 28 15.49 3.53 -13.76
N GLY A 29 15.48 2.56 -14.68
CA GLY A 29 16.67 2.14 -15.43
C GLY A 29 17.21 3.25 -16.34
N SER A 30 16.33 3.97 -17.03
CA SER A 30 16.73 5.06 -17.94
C SER A 30 17.36 6.25 -17.21
N PHE A 31 16.90 6.55 -15.99
CA PHE A 31 17.43 7.63 -15.18
C PHE A 31 18.57 7.22 -14.24
N ASP A 32 18.91 5.92 -14.18
CA ASP A 32 19.88 5.36 -13.21
C ASP A 32 19.55 5.78 -11.77
N VAL A 33 18.27 5.65 -11.39
CA VAL A 33 17.76 5.96 -10.05
C VAL A 33 17.06 4.75 -9.42
N PRO A 34 17.03 4.66 -8.08
CA PRO A 34 16.28 3.61 -7.40
C PRO A 34 14.77 3.64 -7.73
N LEU A 35 14.19 2.46 -7.92
CA LEU A 35 12.74 2.23 -7.92
C LEU A 35 12.31 1.75 -6.53
N VAL A 36 11.34 2.44 -5.93
CA VAL A 36 10.75 2.10 -4.63
C VAL A 36 9.29 1.68 -4.84
N LEU A 37 8.98 0.43 -4.52
CA LEU A 37 7.60 -0.08 -4.52
C LEU A 37 6.95 0.13 -3.14
N VAL A 38 5.73 0.66 -3.14
CA VAL A 38 4.93 0.89 -1.93
C VAL A 38 3.60 0.17 -2.07
N HIS A 39 3.31 -0.74 -1.14
CA HIS A 39 2.00 -1.39 -1.03
C HIS A 39 1.33 -0.93 0.26
N GLY A 40 0.28 -0.12 0.14
CA GLY A 40 -0.53 0.29 1.28
C GLY A 40 -1.48 -0.84 1.67
N ILE A 41 -1.43 -1.25 2.94
CA ILE A 41 -2.44 -2.12 3.54
C ILE A 41 -3.26 -1.30 4.55
N ALA A 42 -4.57 -1.46 4.54
CA ALA A 42 -5.40 -0.92 5.62
C ALA A 42 -5.02 -1.61 6.94
N PRO A 43 -5.10 -0.91 8.09
CA PRO A 43 -5.01 -1.56 9.38
C PRO A 43 -6.03 -2.70 9.48
N PRO A 44 -5.72 -3.77 10.23
CA PRO A 44 -6.62 -4.91 10.37
C PRO A 44 -7.94 -4.56 11.09
N SER A 45 -8.02 -3.42 11.78
CA SER A 45 -9.25 -2.92 12.36
C SER A 45 -9.82 -1.71 11.62
N ALA A 46 -11.12 -1.70 11.39
CA ALA A 46 -11.85 -0.53 10.94
C ALA A 46 -12.27 0.34 12.14
N VAL A 47 -12.37 1.66 11.92
CA VAL A 47 -12.82 2.59 12.96
C VAL A 47 -14.18 2.16 13.50
N GLY A 48 -14.23 1.77 14.77
CA GLY A 48 -15.46 1.37 15.47
C GLY A 48 -15.70 -0.13 15.56
N GLU A 49 -14.82 -0.98 15.00
CA GLU A 49 -14.88 -2.43 15.24
C GLU A 49 -14.71 -2.76 16.72
N GLU A 50 -13.82 -2.05 17.44
CA GLU A 50 -13.64 -2.25 18.88
C GLU A 50 -14.92 -1.92 19.67
N ALA A 51 -15.70 -0.92 19.22
CA ALA A 51 -16.97 -0.57 19.85
C ALA A 51 -18.07 -1.60 19.54
N GLY A 52 -18.06 -2.17 18.33
CA GLY A 52 -18.97 -3.24 17.93
C GLY A 52 -18.69 -4.56 18.66
N GLU A 53 -17.42 -4.94 18.80
CA GLU A 53 -17.00 -6.12 19.56
C GLU A 53 -17.36 -5.99 21.05
N ALA A 54 -17.10 -4.83 21.65
CA ALA A 54 -17.47 -4.56 23.03
C ALA A 54 -19.00 -4.63 23.25
N ARG A 55 -19.80 -4.12 22.31
CA ARG A 55 -21.27 -4.21 22.37
C ARG A 55 -21.74 -5.65 22.32
N ARG A 56 -21.24 -6.45 21.38
CA ARG A 56 -21.59 -7.88 21.26
C ARG A 56 -21.24 -8.66 22.53
N ALA A 57 -20.06 -8.42 23.09
CA ALA A 57 -19.64 -9.09 24.32
C ALA A 57 -20.57 -8.79 25.51
N ILE A 58 -21.13 -7.58 25.59
CA ILE A 58 -22.14 -7.22 26.58
C ILE A 58 -23.47 -7.93 26.29
N ASP A 59 -23.91 -7.95 25.03
CA ASP A 59 -25.18 -8.59 24.63
C ASP A 59 -25.15 -10.12 24.85
N GLU A 60 -23.99 -10.78 24.70
CA GLU A 60 -23.81 -12.21 24.96
C GLU A 60 -23.90 -12.60 26.45
N LEU A 61 -23.82 -11.62 27.37
CA LEU A 61 -23.92 -11.84 28.82
C LEU A 61 -25.34 -11.62 29.38
N ALA A 62 -26.28 -11.16 28.56
CA ALA A 62 -27.67 -10.88 28.94
C ALA A 62 -28.59 -12.09 28.70
#